data_AF-A0A429X539-F1
#
_entry.id   AF-A0A429X539-F1
#
_cell.length_a   1.000
_cell.length_b   1.000
_cell.length_c   1.000
_cell.angle_alpha   90.00
_cell.angle_beta   90.00
_cell.angle_gamma   90.00
#
_symmetry.space_group_name_H-M   'P 1'
#
loop_
_entity.id
_entity.type
_entity.pdbx_description
1 polymer ?
#
loop_
_entity_poly.entity_id
_entity_poly.type
_entity_poly.pdbx_seq_one_letter_code
_entity_poly.pdbx_strand_id
1 'polypeptide(L)' 'MKNKSDEKLFQKLDEFNVEVPDFPMRKSRIEKAGDWLFDSTRLPEFEFTERGMVLALFLPVLISTISAIPLIFL' A
#
# COMPACT_ATOMS: atom_id res chain seq x y z
N MET A 1 -28.70 -7.42 -22.56
CA MET A 1 -28.89 -6.86 -23.92
C MET A 1 -27.75 -5.88 -24.13
N LYS A 2 -26.75 -6.23 -24.95
CA LYS A 2 -25.57 -5.39 -25.21
C LYS A 2 -26.04 -4.16 -26.00
N ASN A 3 -25.81 -2.94 -25.51
CA ASN A 3 -26.28 -1.74 -26.20
C ASN A 3 -25.45 -1.54 -27.47
N LYS A 4 -26.09 -1.22 -28.61
CA LYS A 4 -25.42 -0.98 -29.91
C LYS A 4 -24.33 0.11 -29.85
N SER A 5 -24.38 0.99 -28.85
CA SER A 5 -23.34 1.98 -28.54
C SER A 5 -22.01 1.34 -28.15
N ASP A 6 -22.06 0.26 -27.39
CA ASP A 6 -20.89 -0.37 -26.79
C ASP A 6 -20.08 -1.09 -27.86
N GLU A 7 -20.77 -1.68 -28.84
CA GLU A 7 -20.16 -2.43 -29.94
C GLU A 7 -19.30 -1.54 -30.85
N LYS A 8 -19.76 -0.31 -31.13
CA LYS A 8 -18.99 0.68 -31.90
C LYS A 8 -17.80 1.22 -31.11
N LEU A 9 -17.89 1.25 -29.78
CA LEU A 9 -16.81 1.67 -28.90
C LEU A 9 -15.70 0.61 -28.86
N PHE A 10 -16.06 -0.67 -28.70
CA PHE A 10 -15.10 -1.78 -28.73
C PHE A 10 -14.37 -1.91 -30.06
N GLN A 11 -15.08 -1.73 -31.20
CA GLN A 11 -14.44 -1.72 -32.52
C GLN A 11 -13.37 -0.63 -32.69
N LYS A 12 -13.60 0.56 -32.12
CA LYS A 12 -12.61 1.63 -32.14
C LYS A 12 -11.44 1.38 -31.20
N LEU A 13 -11.64 0.64 -30.11
CA LEU A 13 -10.58 0.28 -29.17
C LEU A 13 -9.65 -0.79 -29.75
N ASP A 14 -10.20 -1.76 -30.49
CA ASP A 14 -9.43 -2.80 -31.18
C ASP A 14 -8.55 -2.25 -32.31
N GLU A 15 -8.88 -1.06 -32.85
CA GLU A 15 -8.05 -0.37 -33.85
C GLU A 15 -6.71 0.11 -33.27
N PHE A 16 -6.62 0.28 -31.94
CA PHE A 16 -5.40 0.66 -31.23
C PHE A 16 -4.81 -0.57 -30.55
N ASN A 17 -4.04 -1.35 -31.29
CA ASN A 17 -3.19 -2.38 -30.69
C ASN A 17 -2.00 -1.69 -30.01
N VAL A 18 -2.20 -1.21 -28.79
CA VAL A 18 -1.15 -0.61 -27.98
C VAL A 18 -0.36 -1.74 -27.35
N GLU A 19 0.93 -1.82 -27.67
CA GLU A 19 1.86 -2.68 -26.92
C GLU A 19 1.85 -2.22 -25.47
N VAL A 20 1.12 -2.94 -24.62
CA VAL A 20 1.14 -2.71 -23.19
C VAL A 20 2.50 -3.19 -22.71
N PRO A 21 3.35 -2.30 -22.18
CA PRO A 21 4.63 -2.72 -21.61
C PRO A 21 4.36 -3.74 -20.50
N ASP A 22 5.25 -4.72 -20.36
CA ASP A 22 5.24 -5.61 -19.20
C ASP A 22 5.58 -4.82 -17.93
N PHE A 23 4.59 -4.11 -17.39
CA PHE A 23 4.70 -3.48 -16.09
C PHE A 23 4.69 -4.60 -15.05
N PRO A 24 5.68 -4.64 -14.13
CA PRO A 24 5.64 -5.57 -13.02
C PRO A 24 4.43 -5.24 -12.14
N MET A 25 3.31 -5.94 -12.39
CA MET A 25 2.04 -5.79 -11.66
C MET A 25 2.19 -6.03 -10.14
N ARG A 26 3.26 -6.72 -9.72
CA ARG A 26 3.57 -6.97 -8.31
C ARG A 26 4.81 -6.19 -7.90
N LYS A 27 4.60 -4.95 -7.45
CA LYS A 27 5.60 -4.26 -6.61
C LYS A 27 5.94 -5.14 -5.42
N SER A 28 7.23 -5.31 -5.18
CA SER A 28 7.74 -6.08 -4.05
C SER A 28 7.26 -5.46 -2.72
N ARG A 29 7.09 -6.26 -1.66
CA ARG A 29 6.68 -5.71 -0.34
C ARG A 29 7.69 -4.69 0.18
N ILE A 30 8.97 -4.84 -0.17
CA ILE A 30 10.06 -3.94 0.21
C ILE A 30 9.96 -2.65 -0.59
N GLU A 31 9.67 -2.75 -1.89
CA GLU A 31 9.50 -1.61 -2.78
C GLU A 31 8.29 -0.77 -2.36
N LYS A 32 7.17 -1.42 -1.99
CA LYS A 32 6.01 -0.76 -1.40
C LYS A 32 6.31 -0.07 -0.07
N ALA A 33 7.18 -0.67 0.76
CA ALA A 33 7.59 -0.07 2.03
C ALA A 33 8.50 1.13 1.80
N GLY A 34 9.40 1.06 0.81
CA GLY A 34 10.24 2.18 0.38
C GLY A 34 9.40 3.34 -0.14
N ASP A 35 8.46 3.07 -1.04
CA ASP A 35 7.51 4.07 -1.53
C ASP A 35 6.71 4.68 -0.35
N TRP A 36 6.26 3.89 0.62
CA TRP A 36 5.57 4.44 1.80
C TRP A 36 6.45 5.35 2.67
N LEU A 37 7.73 5.02 2.81
CA LEU A 37 8.64 5.72 3.73
C LEU A 37 9.18 7.02 3.12
N PHE A 38 9.28 7.08 1.79
CA PHE A 38 9.95 8.16 1.07
C PHE A 38 9.05 8.93 0.10
N ASP A 39 7.89 8.39 -0.30
CA ASP A 39 6.96 9.10 -1.17
C ASP A 39 5.96 9.94 -0.34
N SER A 40 5.86 11.22 -0.68
CA SER A 40 5.06 12.21 0.05
C SER A 40 3.55 12.09 -0.22
N THR A 41 3.15 11.21 -1.15
CA THR A 41 1.77 11.12 -1.61
C THR A 41 0.99 10.02 -0.90
N ARG A 42 -0.01 10.49 -0.13
CA ARG A 42 -1.07 9.72 0.53
C ARG A 42 -0.56 8.58 1.41
N LEU A 43 -0.63 8.83 2.72
CA LEU A 43 -0.64 7.77 3.71
C LEU A 43 -1.66 6.71 3.26
N PRO A 44 -1.26 5.45 3.09
CA PRO A 44 -2.19 4.37 2.82
C PRO A 44 -3.30 4.44 3.86
N GLU A 45 -4.55 4.40 3.40
CA GLU A 45 -5.72 4.25 4.25
C GLU A 45 -5.62 2.87 4.92
N PHE A 46 -4.79 2.79 5.95
CA PHE A 46 -4.72 1.64 6.82
C PHE A 46 -6.00 1.66 7.63
N GLU A 47 -6.97 0.86 7.21
CA GLU A 47 -8.00 0.37 8.12
C GLU A 47 -7.27 -0.46 9.19
N PHE A 48 -6.86 0.22 10.27
CA PHE A 48 -6.32 -0.45 11.43
C PHE A 48 -7.43 -1.32 12.00
N THR A 49 -7.32 -2.63 11.76
CA THR A 49 -8.06 -3.62 12.54
C THR A 49 -7.87 -3.32 14.03
N GLU A 50 -8.84 -3.62 14.90
CA GLU A 50 -8.76 -3.33 16.34
C GLU A 50 -7.43 -3.79 16.97
N ARG A 51 -6.92 -4.93 16.52
CA ARG A 51 -5.60 -5.48 16.93
C ARG A 51 -4.43 -4.57 16.53
N GLY A 52 -4.48 -3.97 15.34
CA GLY A 52 -3.49 -3.00 14.89
C GLY A 52 -3.51 -1.71 15.70
N MET A 53 -4.69 -1.27 16.14
CA MET A 53 -4.84 -0.09 16.99
C MET A 53 -4.26 -0.33 18.39
N VAL A 54 -4.51 -1.50 18.99
CA VAL A 54 -3.89 -1.90 20.26
C VAL A 54 -2.36 -1.90 20.14
N LEU A 55 -1.81 -2.48 19.07
CA LEU A 55 -0.37 -2.43 18.83
C LEU A 55 0.16 -1.01 18.69
N ALA A 56 -0.51 -0.15 17.91
CA ALA A 56 -0.10 1.24 17.73
C ALA A 56 -0.10 2.04 19.06
N LEU A 57 -1.06 1.77 19.94
CA LEU A 57 -1.15 2.43 21.25
C LEU A 57 -0.12 1.91 22.26
N PHE A 58 0.18 0.61 22.24
CA PHE A 58 1.10 -0.01 23.20
C PHE A 58 2.57 0.01 22.76
N LEU A 59 2.86 0.18 21.47
CA LEU A 59 4.24 0.22 20.95
C LEU A 59 5.11 1.29 21.65
N PRO A 60 4.64 2.54 21.87
CA PRO A 60 5.45 3.55 22.55
C PRO A 60 5.75 3.18 24.01
N VAL A 61 4.79 2.58 24.72
CA VAL A 61 4.95 2.12 26.11
C VAL A 61 5.98 0.99 26.19
N LEU A 62 5.94 0.07 25.22
CA LEU A 62 6.86 -1.05 25.14
C LEU A 62 8.29 -0.57 24.86
N ILE A 63 8.47 0.35 23.92
CA ILE A 63 9.76 0.98 23.61
C ILE A 63 10.30 1.72 24.84
N SER A 64 9.46 2.50 25.52
CA SER A 64 9.84 3.22 26.74
C SER A 64 10.32 2.25 27.83
N THR A 65 9.59 1.17 28.07
CA THR A 65 9.96 0.16 29.09
C THR A 65 11.29 -0.52 28.75
N ILE A 66 11.50 -0.91 27.49
CA ILE A 66 12.75 -1.53 27.04
C ILE A 66 13.92 -0.54 27.15
N SER A 67 13.70 0.73 26.81
CA SER A 67 14.73 1.77 26.91
C SER A 67 15.18 2.06 28.34
N ALA A 68 14.36 1.72 29.34
CA ALA A 68 14.69 1.88 30.75
C ALA A 68 15.50 0.69 31.32
N ILE A 69 15.58 -0.44 30.62
CA ILE A 69 16.33 -1.63 31.08
C ILE A 69 17.80 -1.32 31.40
N PRO A 70 18.55 -0.57 30.56
CA PRO A 70 19.93 -0.22 30.85
C PRO A 70 20.10 0.63 32.13
N LEU A 71 19.08 1.41 32.51
CA LEU A 71 19.11 2.24 33.72
C LEU A 71 18.95 1.42 35.01
N ILE A 72 18.47 0.17 34.92
CA ILE A 72 18.30 -0.73 36.08
C ILE A 72 19.64 -1.38 36.46
N PHE A 73 20.56 -1.53 35.51
CA PHE A 73 21.86 -2.17 35.70
C PHE A 73 23.04 -1.19 35.81
N LEU A 74 22.75 0.12 35.86
CA LEU A 74 23.70 1.21 36.04
C LEU A 74 23.67 1.70 37.49
#